data_AF-A0A7K0HRX5-F1
#
_entry.id   AF-A0A7K0HRX5-F1
#
_cell.length_a   1.000
_cell.length_b   1.000
_cell.length_c   1.000
_cell.angle_alpha   90.00
_cell.angle_beta   90.00
_cell.angle_gamma   90.00
#
_symmetry.space_group_name_H-M   'P 1'
#
loop_
_entity.id
_entity.type
_entity.pdbx_description
1 polymer ?
#
loop_
_entity_poly.entity_id
_entity_poly.type
_entity_poly.pdbx_seq_one_letter_code
_entity_poly.pdbx_strand_id
1 'polypeptide(L)' 'EQYNRSKPLIMLQIKALIARDLYDMAEYFQVINDDNESFQEALRLINDEQRYKKELGR' A
#
# COMPACT_ATOMS: atom_id res chain seq x y z
N GLU A 1 25.79 -1.77 -5.85
CA GLU A 1 24.92 -2.48 -4.87
C GLU A 1 23.65 -1.70 -4.54
N GLN A 2 23.75 -0.49 -3.96
CA GLN A 2 22.58 0.29 -3.52
C GLN A 2 21.58 0.61 -4.64
N TYR A 3 22.04 0.89 -5.87
CA TYR A 3 21.15 1.09 -7.01
C TYR A 3 20.22 -0.11 -7.25
N ASN A 4 20.75 -1.33 -7.26
CA ASN A 4 19.95 -2.53 -7.50
C ASN A 4 18.97 -2.79 -6.36
N ARG A 5 19.38 -2.47 -5.11
CA ARG A 5 18.52 -2.55 -3.93
C ARG A 5 17.36 -1.55 -3.99
N SER A 6 17.62 -0.32 -4.44
CA SER A 6 16.61 0.74 -4.49
C SER A 6 15.78 0.73 -5.77
N LYS A 7 16.24 0.07 -6.84
CA LYS A 7 15.56 -0.01 -8.14
C LYS A 7 14.06 -0.35 -8.05
N PRO A 8 13.62 -1.40 -7.30
CA PRO A 8 12.19 -1.70 -7.21
C PRO A 8 11.39 -0.56 -6.55
N LEU A 9 11.89 0.01 -5.45
CA LEU A 9 11.23 1.13 -4.76
C LEU A 9 11.14 2.38 -5.64
N ILE A 10 12.22 2.72 -6.34
CA ILE A 10 12.25 3.86 -7.28
C ILE A 10 11.22 3.64 -8.41
N MET A 11 11.14 2.43 -8.95
CA MET A 11 10.20 2.11 -10.02
C MET A 11 8.75 2.15 -9.54
N LEU A 12 8.48 1.66 -8.33
CA LEU A 12 7.16 1.76 -7.70
C LEU A 12 6.75 3.23 -7.50
N GLN A 13 7.67 4.07 -7.02
CA GLN A 13 7.42 5.51 -6.84
C GLN A 13 7.09 6.21 -8.17
N ILE A 14 7.83 5.92 -9.24
CA ILE A 14 7.57 6.47 -10.57
C ILE A 14 6.19 6.02 -11.07
N LYS A 15 5.85 4.73 -10.91
CA LYS A 15 4.53 4.20 -11.29
C LYS A 15 3.39 4.89 -10.54
N ALA A 16 3.54 5.11 -9.24
CA ALA A 16 2.55 5.81 -8.42
C ALA A 16 2.38 7.29 -8.84
N LEU A 17 3.48 7.98 -9.17
CA LEU A 17 3.43 9.36 -9.66
C LEU A 17 2.75 9.47 -11.03
N ILE A 18 3.01 8.54 -11.95
CA ILE A 18 2.30 8.49 -13.24
C ILE A 18 0.80 8.24 -13.03
N ALA A 19 0.44 7.32 -12.13
CA ALA A 19 -0.95 7.04 -11.81
C ALA A 19 -1.68 8.28 -11.27
N ARG A 20 -1.03 9.02 -10.35
CA ARG A 20 -1.53 10.31 -9.86
C ARG A 20 -1.75 11.32 -10.98
N ASP A 21 -0.76 11.46 -11.86
CA ASP A 21 -0.77 12.50 -12.89
C ASP A 21 -1.81 12.22 -14.00
N LEU A 22 -2.14 10.95 -14.26
CA LEU A 22 -3.16 10.54 -15.23
C LEU A 22 -4.58 10.52 -14.66
N TYR A 23 -4.73 10.24 -13.38
CA TYR A 23 -6.00 10.09 -12.69
C TYR A 23 -6.08 11.09 -11.53
N ASP A 24 -6.04 10.63 -10.28
CA ASP A 24 -6.02 11.48 -9.10
C ASP A 24 -5.14 10.88 -7.99
N MET A 25 -5.06 11.56 -6.85
CA MET A 25 -4.32 11.11 -5.67
C MET A 25 -4.78 9.76 -5.13
N ALA A 26 -6.02 9.31 -5.42
CA ALA A 26 -6.48 7.99 -5.00
C ALA A 26 -5.66 6.87 -5.66
N GLU A 27 -5.40 6.97 -6.95
CA GLU A 27 -4.63 6.00 -7.73
C GLU A 27 -3.15 5.94 -7.30
N TYR A 28 -2.59 7.06 -6.81
CA TYR A 28 -1.28 7.06 -6.16
C TYR A 28 -1.23 6.05 -5.01
N PHE A 29 -2.21 6.12 -4.11
CA PHE A 29 -2.26 5.27 -2.92
C PHE A 29 -2.58 3.82 -3.24
N GLN A 30 -3.40 3.56 -4.26
CA GLN A 30 -3.64 2.20 -4.74
C GLN A 30 -2.35 1.52 -5.20
N VAL A 31 -1.43 2.27 -5.84
CA VAL A 31 -0.16 1.72 -6.31
C VAL A 31 0.89 1.64 -5.20
N ILE A 32 1.10 2.71 -4.44
CA ILE A 32 2.20 2.78 -3.46
C ILE A 32 1.97 1.84 -2.25
N ASN A 33 0.71 1.56 -1.91
CA ASN A 33 0.37 0.73 -0.75
C ASN A 33 0.56 -0.77 -1.01
N ASP A 34 0.83 -1.20 -2.24
CA ASP A 34 1.18 -2.58 -2.56
C ASP A 34 2.43 -3.05 -1.78
N ASP A 35 3.36 -2.14 -1.48
CA ASP A 35 4.61 -2.42 -0.74
C ASP A 35 4.54 -1.99 0.74
N ASN A 36 3.37 -1.53 1.22
CA ASN A 36 3.20 -1.09 2.61
C ASN A 36 2.62 -2.23 3.46
N GLU A 37 3.49 -2.96 4.17
CA GLU A 37 3.11 -4.09 5.03
C GLU A 37 2.03 -3.74 6.06
N SER A 38 2.14 -2.57 6.69
CA SER A 38 1.17 -2.09 7.69
C SER A 38 -0.21 -1.85 7.07
N PHE A 39 -0.26 -1.28 5.86
CA PHE A 39 -1.50 -1.10 5.13
C PHE A 39 -2.13 -2.46 4.77
N GLN A 40 -1.32 -3.40 4.28
CA GLN A 40 -1.79 -4.74 3.94
C GLN A 40 -2.33 -5.51 5.16
N GLU A 41 -1.67 -5.41 6.31
CA GLU A 41 -2.17 -6.02 7.55
C GLU A 41 -3.44 -5.34 8.05
N ALA A 42 -3.53 -4.01 7.98
CA ALA A 42 -4.76 -3.31 8.32
C ALA A 42 -5.91 -3.75 7.41
N LEU A 43 -5.67 -3.88 6.10
CA LEU A 43 -6.65 -4.36 5.14
C LEU A 43 -7.08 -5.81 5.43
N ARG A 44 -6.14 -6.69 5.79
CA ARG A 44 -6.48 -8.06 6.23
C ARG A 44 -7.33 -8.07 7.50
N LEU A 45 -6.96 -7.25 8.49
CA LEU A 45 -7.66 -7.16 9.77
C LEU A 45 -9.11 -6.70 9.59
N ILE A 46 -9.34 -5.61 8.85
CA ILE A 46 -10.70 -5.05 8.68
C ILE A 46 -11.61 -5.94 7.83
N ASN A 47 -11.03 -6.78 6.96
CA ASN A 47 -11.79 -7.75 6.16
C ASN A 47 -12.05 -9.07 6.89
N ASP A 48 -11.45 -9.29 8.06
CA ASP A 48 -11.73 -10.41 8.96
C ASP A 48 -12.63 -9.92 10.09
N GLU A 49 -13.94 -10.15 9.96
CA GLU A 49 -14.94 -9.66 10.92
C GLU A 49 -14.69 -10.17 12.35
N GLN A 50 -14.24 -11.42 12.51
CA GLN A 50 -14.00 -12.02 13.83
C GLN A 50 -12.78 -11.37 14.49
N ARG A 51 -11.68 -11.27 13.74
CA ARG A 51 -10.45 -10.64 14.22
C ARG A 51 -10.66 -9.14 14.49
N TYR A 52 -11.39 -8.45 13.60
CA TYR A 52 -11.74 -7.04 13.78
C TYR A 52 -12.56 -6.79 15.05
N LYS A 53 -13.63 -7.57 15.29
CA LYS A 53 -14.45 -7.46 16.51
C LYS A 53 -13.65 -7.75 17.77
N LYS A 54 -12.78 -8.77 17.72
CA LYS A 54 -11.85 -9.09 18.81
C LYS A 54 -10.94 -7.92 19.17
N GLU A 55 -10.30 -7.28 18.18
CA GLU A 55 -9.46 -6.10 18.43
C GLU A 55 -10.27 -4.88 18.94
N LEU A 56 -11.56 -4.79 18.59
CA LEU A 56 -12.48 -3.78 19.10
C LEU A 56 -13.07 -4.09 20.49
N GLY A 57 -12.77 -5.27 21.06
CA GLY A 57 -13.34 -5.70 22.35
C GLY A 57 -14.85 -5.95 22.33
N ARG A 58 -15.39 -6.37 21.17
CA ARG A 58 -16.82 -6.62 20.93
C ARG A 58 -17.13 -8.09 20.69
#